data_AF-A0A160FQ01-F1
#
_entry.id   AF-A0A160FQ01-F1
#
_cell.length_a   1.000
_cell.length_b   1.000
_cell.length_c   1.000
_cell.angle_alpha   90.00
_cell.angle_beta   90.00
_cell.angle_gamma   90.00
#
_symmetry.space_group_name_H-M   'P 1'
#
loop_
_entity.id
_entity.type
_entity.pdbx_description
1 polymer ?
#
loop_
_entity_poly.entity_id
_entity_poly.type
_entity_poly.pdbx_seq_one_letter_code
_entity_poly.pdbx_strand_id
1 'polypeptide(L)'
;MTLKLLHDPRTVARDVPGLFDVVFPQLTPGVVAYFNRTRKAADVNPVATSLIAQSKLQKAMLFELGSTVGEMLLEGRPIDWDECRRVSVARQRRYFDADIPEGISDLDRSVAEKVGHNIASIVSSMAATRGRNVTVAPQIPGLHWISSGRGDFAAGPALIEVKCTNKNFSSADYRQIVMYWLLGYAASIENRGQEWPEGVLLNPRLAQYVVFDFDELIHVIGAGRTKVEILQVFASMVGDRGLR
;
A
#
# COMPACT_ATOMS: atom_id res chain seq x y z
N MET A 1 -18.69 15.72 -2.32
CA MET A 1 -17.29 15.25 -2.21
C MET A 1 -17.19 13.74 -1.84
N THR A 2 -18.32 13.05 -1.67
CA THR A 2 -18.44 11.69 -1.11
C THR A 2 -18.36 10.55 -2.15
N LEU A 3 -18.67 10.82 -3.43
CA LEU A 3 -18.65 9.81 -4.51
C LEU A 3 -17.24 9.37 -4.93
N LYS A 4 -16.24 10.27 -4.90
CA LYS A 4 -14.85 9.93 -5.28
C LYS A 4 -14.18 8.91 -4.35
N LEU A 5 -14.63 8.83 -3.10
CA LEU A 5 -14.09 7.89 -2.09
C LEU A 5 -14.63 6.46 -2.29
N LEU A 6 -15.85 6.31 -2.78
CA LEU A 6 -16.44 4.98 -3.08
C LEU A 6 -15.77 4.29 -4.27
N HIS A 7 -15.04 5.05 -5.09
CA HIS A 7 -14.44 4.58 -6.33
C HIS A 7 -12.91 4.62 -6.28
N ASP A 8 -12.29 4.88 -5.13
CA ASP A 8 -10.83 4.81 -5.05
C ASP A 8 -10.35 3.35 -5.10
N PRO A 9 -9.18 3.06 -5.68
CA PRO A 9 -8.75 1.68 -5.90
C PRO A 9 -8.65 0.84 -4.62
N ARG A 10 -8.28 1.44 -3.48
CA ARG A 10 -8.17 0.73 -2.20
C ARG A 10 -9.55 0.34 -1.67
N THR A 11 -10.50 1.27 -1.74
CA THR A 11 -11.90 0.99 -1.37
C THR A 11 -12.50 -0.07 -2.29
N VAL A 12 -12.25 0.00 -3.61
CA VAL A 12 -12.71 -1.01 -4.57
C VAL A 12 -12.16 -2.40 -4.26
N ALA A 13 -10.87 -2.50 -3.94
CA ALA A 13 -10.22 -3.77 -3.60
C ALA A 13 -10.79 -4.42 -2.32
N ARG A 14 -11.36 -3.61 -1.43
CA ARG A 14 -11.91 -4.06 -0.13
C ARG A 14 -13.40 -4.33 -0.20
N ASP A 15 -14.18 -3.41 -0.78
CA ASP A 15 -15.61 -3.29 -0.51
C ASP A 15 -16.49 -3.74 -1.67
N VAL A 16 -15.94 -3.97 -2.87
CA VAL A 16 -16.73 -4.42 -4.03
C VAL A 16 -16.93 -5.93 -3.99
N PRO A 17 -18.15 -6.43 -3.68
CA PRO A 17 -18.36 -7.85 -3.42
C PRO A 17 -18.18 -8.67 -4.70
N GLY A 18 -17.53 -9.83 -4.57
CA GLY A 18 -17.34 -10.81 -5.65
C GLY A 18 -16.31 -10.43 -6.71
N LEU A 19 -15.81 -9.19 -6.75
CA LEU A 19 -14.84 -8.74 -7.77
C LEU A 19 -13.56 -9.58 -7.71
N PHE A 20 -12.90 -9.60 -6.55
CA PHE A 20 -11.67 -10.38 -6.37
C PHE A 20 -11.90 -11.88 -6.40
N ASP A 21 -13.09 -12.37 -6.06
CA ASP A 21 -13.39 -13.80 -6.08
C ASP A 21 -13.50 -14.32 -7.52
N VAL A 22 -13.92 -13.49 -8.47
CA VAL A 22 -13.96 -13.83 -9.90
C VAL A 22 -12.60 -13.60 -10.57
N VAL A 23 -11.98 -12.44 -10.33
CA VAL A 23 -10.70 -12.08 -10.98
C VAL A 23 -9.53 -12.89 -10.43
N PHE A 24 -9.49 -13.12 -9.12
CA PHE A 24 -8.40 -13.78 -8.40
C PHE A 24 -8.91 -14.89 -7.47
N PRO A 25 -9.54 -15.94 -8.00
CA PRO A 25 -10.22 -16.97 -7.23
C PRO A 25 -9.29 -17.74 -6.28
N GLN A 26 -7.98 -17.75 -6.56
CA GLN A 26 -6.98 -18.48 -5.76
C GLN A 26 -6.24 -17.58 -4.76
N LEU A 27 -6.68 -16.34 -4.53
CA LEU A 27 -6.20 -15.50 -3.42
C LEU A 27 -6.76 -16.00 -2.06
N THR A 28 -6.47 -17.25 -1.75
CA THR A 28 -6.91 -17.99 -0.58
C THR A 28 -6.01 -17.72 0.62
N PRO A 29 -6.45 -18.02 1.86
CA PRO A 29 -5.59 -17.94 3.03
C PRO A 29 -4.31 -18.78 2.92
N GLY A 30 -4.35 -19.92 2.22
CA GLY A 30 -3.18 -20.79 2.01
C GLY A 30 -2.10 -20.14 1.15
N VAL A 31 -2.50 -19.48 0.06
CA VAL A 31 -1.58 -18.73 -0.82
C VAL A 31 -1.02 -17.51 -0.09
N VAL A 32 -1.86 -16.77 0.65
CA VAL A 32 -1.40 -15.65 1.48
C VAL A 32 -0.39 -16.13 2.55
N ALA A 33 -0.65 -17.28 3.18
CA ALA A 33 0.29 -17.86 4.13
C ALA A 33 1.61 -18.27 3.46
N TYR A 34 1.57 -18.77 2.22
CA TYR A 34 2.77 -19.07 1.43
C TYR A 34 3.65 -17.84 1.22
N PHE A 35 3.10 -16.74 0.70
CA PHE A 35 3.88 -15.50 0.52
C PHE A 35 4.35 -14.91 1.84
N ASN A 36 3.55 -14.97 2.92
CA ASN A 36 4.04 -14.53 4.22
C ASN A 36 5.23 -15.36 4.77
N ARG A 37 5.41 -16.62 4.35
CA ARG A 37 6.58 -17.42 4.72
C ARG A 37 7.86 -16.96 4.02
N THR A 38 7.77 -16.25 2.90
CA THR A 38 8.94 -15.70 2.19
C THR A 38 9.40 -14.34 2.75
N ARG A 39 8.78 -13.87 3.84
CA ARG A 39 9.13 -12.61 4.49
C ARG A 39 10.62 -12.54 4.84
N LYS A 40 11.21 -11.37 4.65
CA LYS A 40 12.59 -11.05 4.97
C LYS A 40 12.63 -10.04 6.11
N ALA A 41 13.64 -10.17 6.97
CA ALA A 41 13.97 -9.12 7.92
C ALA A 41 14.68 -7.97 7.20
N ALA A 42 14.33 -6.74 7.57
CA ALA A 42 15.05 -5.55 7.17
C ALA A 42 16.20 -5.26 8.13
N ASP A 43 17.24 -4.59 7.64
CA ASP A 43 18.38 -4.13 8.44
C ASP A 43 18.04 -2.83 9.20
N VAL A 44 16.98 -2.89 9.99
CA VAL A 44 16.56 -1.80 10.90
C VAL A 44 15.95 -2.41 12.17
N ASN A 45 16.01 -1.67 13.28
CA ASN A 45 15.39 -2.13 14.52
C ASN A 45 13.86 -1.97 14.47
N PRO A 46 13.08 -2.99 14.84
CA PRO A 46 11.62 -2.89 14.94
C PRO A 46 11.21 -1.91 16.04
N VAL A 47 9.98 -1.41 15.95
CA VAL A 47 9.41 -0.51 16.94
C VAL A 47 8.94 -1.34 18.15
N ALA A 48 9.38 -0.96 19.35
CA ALA A 48 9.01 -1.67 20.57
C ALA A 48 7.49 -1.63 20.82
N THR A 49 6.87 -2.80 21.02
CA THR A 49 5.43 -2.91 21.27
C THR A 49 4.99 -2.15 22.52
N SER A 50 5.85 -2.06 23.53
CA SER A 50 5.60 -1.28 24.75
C SER A 50 5.47 0.21 24.50
N LEU A 51 6.25 0.79 23.57
CA LEU A 51 6.15 2.20 23.20
C LEU A 51 4.84 2.48 22.44
N ILE A 52 4.47 1.58 21.52
CA ILE A 52 3.20 1.68 20.79
C ILE A 52 2.01 1.59 21.74
N ALA A 53 2.08 0.74 22.77
CA ALA A 53 1.00 0.57 23.75
C ALA A 53 0.84 1.77 24.69
N GLN A 54 1.90 2.56 24.88
CA GLN A 54 1.87 3.78 25.71
C GLN A 54 1.34 5.00 24.95
N SER A 55 1.32 4.95 23.61
CA SER A 55 0.74 6.01 22.77
C SER A 55 -0.76 6.11 23.03
N LYS A 56 -1.25 7.35 23.18
CA LYS A 56 -2.68 7.64 23.33
C LYS A 56 -3.38 7.83 21.98
N LEU A 57 -2.62 7.93 20.88
CA LEU A 57 -3.19 8.06 19.56
C LEU A 57 -3.84 6.76 19.12
N GLN A 58 -4.90 6.88 18.33
CA GLN A 58 -5.36 5.74 17.54
C GLN A 58 -4.22 5.23 16.65
N LYS A 59 -4.05 3.91 16.60
CA LYS A 59 -2.95 3.26 15.87
C LYS A 59 -2.90 3.66 14.40
N ALA A 60 -4.08 3.84 13.77
CA ALA A 60 -4.16 4.29 12.38
C ALA A 60 -3.50 5.66 12.20
N MET A 61 -3.83 6.63 13.06
CA MET A 61 -3.23 7.96 13.05
C MET A 61 -1.73 7.94 13.39
N LEU A 62 -1.33 7.17 14.41
CA LEU A 62 0.08 7.03 14.79
C LEU A 62 0.95 6.54 13.62
N PHE A 63 0.47 5.54 12.90
CA PHE A 63 1.21 4.99 11.77
C PHE A 63 1.08 5.82 10.49
N GLU A 64 0.01 6.57 10.31
CA GLU A 64 -0.09 7.58 9.25
C GLU A 64 0.94 8.71 9.44
N LEU A 65 1.14 9.16 10.68
CA LEU A 65 2.23 10.09 11.02
C LEU A 65 3.58 9.50 10.65
N GLY A 66 3.83 8.23 11.02
CA GLY A 66 5.05 7.53 10.65
C GLY A 66 5.27 7.43 9.14
N SER A 67 4.22 7.13 8.36
CA SER A 67 4.28 7.14 6.89
C SER A 67 4.63 8.53 6.36
N THR A 68 3.98 9.59 6.87
CA THR A 68 4.23 10.97 6.43
C THR A 68 5.66 11.42 6.75
N VAL A 69 6.20 11.04 7.92
CA VAL A 69 7.61 11.25 8.26
C VAL A 69 8.52 10.51 7.27
N GLY A 70 8.21 9.25 6.96
CA GLY A 70 8.97 8.46 5.99
C GLY A 70 8.99 9.09 4.59
N GLU A 71 7.87 9.66 4.15
CA GLU A 71 7.79 10.43 2.90
C GLU A 71 8.73 11.63 2.91
N MET A 72 8.69 12.47 3.95
CA MET A 72 9.58 13.64 4.06
C MET A 72 11.06 13.25 4.05
N LEU A 73 11.43 12.21 4.79
CA LEU A 73 12.80 11.73 4.86
C LEU A 73 13.29 11.21 3.49
N LEU A 74 12.44 10.52 2.74
CA LEU A 74 12.75 10.05 1.38
C LEU A 74 12.86 11.20 0.37
N GLU A 75 12.14 12.30 0.60
CA GLU A 75 12.26 13.54 -0.17
C GLU A 75 13.48 14.40 0.25
N GLY A 76 14.27 13.96 1.23
CA GLY A 76 15.42 14.70 1.74
C GLY A 76 15.04 15.96 2.55
N ARG A 77 13.81 16.02 3.04
CA ARG A 77 13.27 17.14 3.80
C ARG A 77 13.42 16.90 5.32
N PRO A 78 13.62 17.96 6.12
CA PRO A 78 13.52 17.86 7.56
C PRO A 78 12.08 17.52 7.98
N ILE A 79 11.94 16.89 9.15
CA ILE A 79 10.64 16.53 9.71
C ILE A 79 9.91 17.81 10.16
N ASP A 80 8.79 18.11 9.50
CA ASP A 80 7.86 19.16 9.89
C ASP A 80 6.61 18.52 10.52
N TRP A 81 6.48 18.65 11.84
CA TRP A 81 5.38 18.05 12.60
C TRP A 81 4.01 18.65 12.31
N ASP A 82 3.94 19.94 11.96
CA ASP A 82 2.68 20.60 11.64
C ASP A 82 2.18 20.12 10.27
N GLU A 83 3.08 20.00 9.29
CA GLU A 83 2.76 19.39 8.00
C GLU A 83 2.42 17.90 8.14
N CYS A 84 3.19 17.12 8.91
CA CYS A 84 2.91 15.71 9.15
C CYS A 84 1.50 15.52 9.73
N ARG A 85 1.14 16.31 10.75
CA ARG A 85 -0.19 16.31 11.35
C ARG A 85 -1.25 16.66 10.32
N ARG A 86 -1.07 17.76 9.57
CA ARG A 86 -2.05 18.23 8.58
C ARG A 86 -2.31 17.18 7.50
N VAL A 87 -1.26 16.59 6.94
CA VAL A 87 -1.36 15.57 5.90
C VAL A 87 -1.99 14.29 6.45
N SER A 88 -1.53 13.81 7.60
CA SER A 88 -2.09 12.60 8.24
C SER A 88 -3.57 12.76 8.58
N VAL A 89 -3.98 13.89 9.15
CA VAL A 89 -5.41 14.20 9.41
C VAL A 89 -6.20 14.25 8.11
N ALA A 90 -5.68 14.89 7.06
CA ALA A 90 -6.37 14.96 5.77
C ALA A 90 -6.56 13.59 5.12
N ARG A 91 -5.62 12.66 5.31
CA ARG A 91 -5.71 11.27 4.84
C ARG A 91 -6.66 10.45 5.70
N GLN A 92 -6.58 10.56 7.03
CA GLN A 92 -7.44 9.82 7.94
C GLN A 92 -8.90 10.25 7.78
N ARG A 93 -9.22 11.55 7.66
CA ARG A 93 -10.59 12.07 7.45
C ARG A 93 -11.33 11.48 6.23
N ARG A 94 -10.62 10.81 5.32
CA ARG A 94 -11.23 10.07 4.20
C ARG A 94 -11.94 8.81 4.66
N TYR A 95 -11.59 8.30 5.83
CA TYR A 95 -12.24 7.17 6.50
C TYR A 95 -13.24 7.70 7.54
N PHE A 96 -14.43 7.10 7.59
CA PHE A 96 -15.57 7.59 8.38
C PHE A 96 -15.34 7.57 9.90
N ASP A 97 -14.33 6.85 10.38
CA ASP A 97 -13.97 6.63 11.78
C ASP A 97 -12.76 7.45 12.26
N ALA A 98 -12.32 8.45 11.48
CA ALA A 98 -11.12 9.22 11.77
C ALA A 98 -11.26 10.10 13.01
N ASP A 99 -10.60 9.68 14.09
CA ASP A 99 -10.40 10.48 15.30
C ASP A 99 -9.24 11.45 15.09
N ILE A 100 -9.53 12.74 15.26
CA ILE A 100 -8.56 13.83 15.04
C ILE A 100 -7.93 14.14 16.39
N PRO A 101 -6.62 13.88 16.58
CA PRO A 101 -6.01 14.09 17.88
C PRO A 101 -5.99 15.58 18.26
N GLU A 102 -6.34 15.87 19.50
CA GLU A 102 -6.19 17.21 20.10
C GLU A 102 -4.72 17.66 20.07
N GLY A 103 -3.78 16.73 20.26
CA GLY A 103 -2.35 16.94 20.17
C GLY A 103 -1.57 15.66 19.86
N ILE A 104 -0.28 15.82 19.54
CA ILE A 104 0.68 14.73 19.32
C ILE A 104 1.72 14.86 20.43
N SER A 105 1.86 13.85 21.29
CA SER A 105 2.84 13.86 22.39
C SER A 105 4.25 13.55 21.89
N ASP A 106 5.28 13.85 22.69
CA ASP A 106 6.66 13.52 22.34
C ASP A 106 6.91 12.01 22.18
N LEU A 107 6.18 11.18 22.93
CA LEU A 107 6.20 9.73 22.74
C LEU A 107 5.63 9.34 21.36
N ASP A 108 4.49 9.93 20.96
CA ASP A 108 3.90 9.66 19.65
C ASP A 108 4.85 10.08 18.54
N ARG A 109 5.51 11.23 18.70
CA ARG A 109 6.54 11.73 17.80
C ARG A 109 7.69 10.75 17.67
N SER A 110 8.25 10.30 18.80
CA SER A 110 9.34 9.33 18.82
C SER A 110 8.98 8.01 18.12
N VAL A 111 7.76 7.50 18.34
CA VAL A 111 7.29 6.27 17.68
C VAL A 111 7.10 6.49 16.18
N ALA A 112 6.45 7.59 15.77
CA ALA A 112 6.24 7.92 14.36
C ALA A 112 7.56 8.18 13.62
N GLU A 113 8.51 8.90 14.24
CA GLU A 113 9.88 9.08 13.73
C GLU A 113 10.56 7.75 13.50
N LYS A 114 10.49 6.83 14.48
CA LYS A 114 11.12 5.52 14.32
C LYS A 114 10.51 4.74 13.15
N VAL A 115 9.19 4.79 12.99
CA VAL A 115 8.49 4.20 11.83
C VAL A 115 8.96 4.86 10.53
N GLY A 116 8.98 6.19 10.47
CA GLY A 116 9.39 6.94 9.29
C GLY A 116 10.83 6.69 8.88
N HIS A 117 11.76 6.67 9.85
CA HIS A 117 13.15 6.27 9.60
C HIS A 117 13.26 4.83 9.10
N ASN A 118 12.48 3.89 9.67
CA ASN A 118 12.46 2.52 9.17
C ASN A 118 11.95 2.46 7.72
N ILE A 119 10.90 3.21 7.37
CA ILE A 119 10.41 3.33 5.97
C ILE A 119 11.52 3.86 5.08
N ALA A 120 12.10 5.02 5.42
CA ALA A 120 13.11 5.68 4.61
C ALA A 120 14.32 4.79 4.38
N SER A 121 14.89 4.19 5.44
CA SER A 121 16.04 3.30 5.34
C SER A 121 15.75 2.07 4.46
N ILE A 122 14.59 1.43 4.63
CA ILE A 122 14.24 0.22 3.86
C ILE A 122 14.01 0.57 2.39
N VAL A 123 13.21 1.60 2.11
CA VAL A 123 12.89 2.02 0.73
C VAL A 123 14.13 2.54 0.02
N SER A 124 14.98 3.35 0.66
CA SER A 124 16.25 3.81 0.08
C SER A 124 17.20 2.64 -0.20
N SER A 125 17.29 1.65 0.69
CA SER A 125 18.09 0.44 0.47
C SER A 125 17.57 -0.36 -0.73
N MET A 126 16.25 -0.55 -0.82
CA MET A 126 15.62 -1.22 -1.96
C MET A 126 15.86 -0.47 -3.27
N ALA A 127 15.78 0.87 -3.26
CA ALA A 127 16.07 1.69 -4.43
C ALA A 127 17.54 1.62 -4.83
N ALA A 128 18.47 1.60 -3.88
CA ALA A 128 19.90 1.49 -4.15
C ALA A 128 20.25 0.24 -4.95
N THR A 129 19.55 -0.87 -4.73
CA THR A 129 19.72 -2.13 -5.49
C THR A 129 18.88 -2.18 -6.78
N ARG A 130 18.03 -1.18 -7.06
CA ARG A 130 17.02 -1.17 -8.14
C ARG A 130 17.07 0.04 -9.05
N GLY A 131 18.18 0.78 -9.08
CA GLY A 131 18.35 1.93 -9.98
C GLY A 131 18.11 3.32 -9.34
N ARG A 132 18.09 3.40 -8.01
CA ARG A 132 18.12 4.62 -7.17
C ARG A 132 16.94 5.60 -7.30
N ASN A 133 15.91 5.28 -8.06
CA ASN A 133 14.73 6.13 -8.18
C ASN A 133 13.65 5.73 -7.17
N VAL A 134 13.37 6.60 -6.20
CA VAL A 134 12.20 6.49 -5.32
C VAL A 134 11.14 7.48 -5.79
N THR A 135 9.92 7.00 -5.98
CA THR A 135 8.74 7.85 -6.18
C THR A 135 7.86 7.77 -4.96
N VAL A 136 7.67 8.89 -4.28
CA VAL A 136 6.70 9.01 -3.19
C VAL A 136 5.30 9.16 -3.79
N ALA A 137 4.38 8.35 -3.26
CA ALA A 137 3.00 8.30 -3.67
C ALA A 137 2.80 8.17 -5.20
N PRO A 138 3.31 7.10 -5.85
CA PRO A 138 3.19 6.94 -7.31
C PRO A 138 1.71 6.98 -7.74
N GLN A 139 1.44 7.59 -8.90
CA GLN A 139 0.09 7.66 -9.43
C GLN A 139 -0.39 6.26 -9.83
N ILE A 140 -1.59 5.90 -9.38
CA ILE A 140 -2.31 4.70 -9.82
C ILE A 140 -3.42 5.16 -10.77
N PRO A 141 -3.32 4.89 -12.08
CA PRO A 141 -4.35 5.27 -13.04
C PRO A 141 -5.72 4.68 -12.69
N GLY A 142 -6.79 5.36 -13.10
CA GLY A 142 -8.16 4.84 -12.96
C GLY A 142 -8.56 3.99 -14.16
N LEU A 143 -9.63 3.22 -14.02
CA LEU A 143 -10.23 2.43 -15.10
C LEU A 143 -11.76 2.43 -14.98
N HIS A 144 -12.46 2.82 -16.04
CA HIS A 144 -13.92 3.02 -16.05
C HIS A 144 -14.37 3.94 -14.91
N TRP A 145 -15.25 3.46 -14.01
CA TRP A 145 -15.72 4.23 -12.86
C TRP A 145 -14.71 4.22 -11.70
N ILE A 146 -13.69 3.36 -11.72
CA ILE A 146 -12.63 3.35 -10.70
C ILE A 146 -11.76 4.60 -10.92
N SER A 147 -11.75 5.47 -9.92
CA SER A 147 -10.99 6.70 -9.96
C SER A 147 -9.48 6.46 -9.85
N SER A 148 -8.67 7.42 -10.27
CA SER A 148 -7.22 7.36 -10.03
C SER A 148 -6.90 7.49 -8.54
N GLY A 149 -5.90 6.73 -8.09
CA GLY A 149 -5.40 6.74 -6.72
C GLY A 149 -3.92 7.06 -6.65
N ARG A 150 -3.34 6.82 -5.47
CA ARG A 150 -1.89 6.88 -5.24
C ARG A 150 -1.47 5.66 -4.41
N GLY A 151 -0.36 5.03 -4.76
CA GLY A 151 0.30 4.04 -3.92
C GLY A 151 1.06 4.72 -2.78
N ASP A 152 1.79 3.94 -1.98
CA ASP A 152 2.65 4.52 -0.95
C ASP A 152 4.01 4.90 -1.55
N PHE A 153 4.73 3.94 -2.15
CA PHE A 153 6.02 4.19 -2.78
C PHE A 153 6.23 3.34 -4.04
N ALA A 154 7.12 3.80 -4.91
CA ALA A 154 7.76 2.94 -5.91
C ALA A 154 9.29 3.09 -5.81
N ALA A 155 10.02 2.00 -5.98
CA ALA A 155 11.48 1.97 -6.00
C ALA A 155 11.98 1.22 -7.24
N GLY A 156 12.37 1.96 -8.27
CA GLY A 156 12.67 1.39 -9.60
C GLY A 156 11.46 0.60 -10.15
N PRO A 157 11.59 -0.71 -10.44
CA PRO A 157 10.48 -1.53 -10.94
C PRO A 157 9.51 -2.00 -9.84
N ALA A 158 9.78 -1.71 -8.57
CA ALA A 158 9.01 -2.22 -7.45
C ALA A 158 7.88 -1.26 -7.05
N LEU A 159 6.65 -1.76 -6.97
CA LEU A 159 5.54 -1.08 -6.27
C LEU A 159 5.56 -1.50 -4.79
N ILE A 160 5.52 -0.54 -3.87
CA ILE A 160 5.64 -0.79 -2.43
C ILE A 160 4.38 -0.27 -1.73
N GLU A 161 3.77 -1.16 -0.93
CA GLU A 161 2.64 -0.84 -0.06
C GLU A 161 3.03 -1.08 1.41
N VAL A 162 2.78 -0.11 2.27
CA VAL A 162 3.21 -0.06 3.67
C VAL A 162 2.06 -0.44 4.60
N LYS A 163 2.30 -1.41 5.50
CA LYS A 163 1.36 -1.83 6.54
C LYS A 163 2.04 -1.89 7.91
N CYS A 164 1.58 -1.08 8.86
CA CYS A 164 2.06 -1.10 10.24
C CYS A 164 1.27 -2.07 11.15
N THR A 165 1.15 -3.32 10.71
CA THR A 165 0.39 -4.37 11.40
C THR A 165 1.22 -5.08 12.48
N ASN A 166 0.56 -5.69 13.48
CA ASN A 166 1.20 -6.57 14.48
C ASN A 166 1.10 -8.06 14.13
N LYS A 167 0.61 -8.39 12.93
CA LYS A 167 0.44 -9.75 12.40
C LYS A 167 1.02 -9.84 10.99
N ASN A 168 0.99 -11.04 10.42
CA ASN A 168 1.26 -11.26 8.99
C ASN A 168 0.34 -10.40 8.09
N PHE A 169 0.76 -10.17 6.86
CA PHE A 169 -0.07 -9.51 5.85
C PHE A 169 -1.29 -10.37 5.54
N SER A 170 -2.45 -9.73 5.47
CA SER A 170 -3.76 -10.32 5.21
C SER A 170 -4.10 -10.33 3.73
N SER A 171 -5.10 -11.13 3.33
CA SER A 171 -5.59 -11.11 1.94
C SER A 171 -5.96 -9.71 1.46
N ALA A 172 -6.51 -8.85 2.33
CA ALA A 172 -6.84 -7.47 1.98
C ALA A 172 -5.62 -6.64 1.57
N ASP A 173 -4.46 -6.90 2.19
CA ASP A 173 -3.21 -6.21 1.85
C ASP A 173 -2.72 -6.62 0.45
N TYR A 174 -2.80 -7.91 0.12
CA TYR A 174 -2.51 -8.40 -1.24
C TYR A 174 -3.53 -7.92 -2.27
N ARG A 175 -4.82 -7.88 -1.94
CA ARG A 175 -5.86 -7.34 -2.84
C ARG A 175 -5.56 -5.90 -3.23
N GLN A 176 -5.14 -5.08 -2.25
CA GLN A 176 -4.84 -3.68 -2.51
C GLN A 176 -3.67 -3.50 -3.48
N ILE A 177 -2.53 -4.15 -3.23
CA ILE A 177 -1.35 -3.99 -4.10
C ILE A 177 -1.57 -4.62 -5.49
N VAL A 178 -2.32 -5.73 -5.58
CA VAL A 178 -2.72 -6.34 -6.86
C VAL A 178 -3.68 -5.45 -7.63
N MET A 179 -4.62 -4.77 -6.97
CA MET A 179 -5.49 -3.78 -7.62
C MET A 179 -4.67 -2.64 -8.23
N TYR A 180 -3.69 -2.12 -7.47
CA TYR A 180 -2.84 -1.05 -7.95
C TYR A 180 -2.02 -1.48 -9.17
N TRP A 181 -1.45 -2.69 -9.13
CA TRP A 181 -0.76 -3.27 -10.27
C TRP A 181 -1.69 -3.44 -11.48
N LEU A 182 -2.89 -3.99 -11.29
CA LEU A 182 -3.83 -4.27 -12.37
C LEU A 182 -4.24 -3.00 -13.12
N LEU A 183 -4.48 -1.91 -12.37
CA LEU A 183 -4.77 -0.60 -12.95
C LEU A 183 -3.55 0.01 -13.65
N GLY A 184 -2.35 -0.16 -13.09
CA GLY A 184 -1.10 0.24 -13.73
C GLY A 184 -0.86 -0.49 -15.05
N TYR A 185 -1.07 -1.82 -15.05
CA TYR A 185 -0.97 -2.67 -16.24
C TYR A 185 -2.00 -2.30 -17.31
N ALA A 186 -3.25 -2.05 -16.92
CA ALA A 186 -4.28 -1.58 -17.86
C ALA A 186 -3.86 -0.28 -18.56
N ALA A 187 -3.31 0.68 -17.80
CA ALA A 187 -2.85 1.94 -18.35
C ALA A 187 -1.56 1.81 -19.18
N SER A 188 -0.67 0.88 -18.85
CA SER A 188 0.58 0.67 -19.60
C SER A 188 0.33 0.13 -21.00
N ILE A 189 -0.71 -0.70 -21.20
CA ILE A 189 -1.13 -1.19 -22.53
C ILE A 189 -1.49 -0.02 -23.47
N GLU A 190 -2.04 1.05 -22.92
CA GLU A 190 -2.39 2.27 -23.67
C GLU A 190 -1.25 3.31 -23.69
N ASN A 191 -0.06 2.98 -23.19
CA ASN A 191 1.07 3.89 -23.01
C ASN A 191 0.76 5.12 -22.13
N ARG A 192 -0.18 4.98 -21.17
CA ARG A 192 -0.61 6.03 -20.24
C ARG A 192 -0.18 5.79 -18.79
N GLY A 193 0.65 4.78 -18.55
CA GLY A 193 1.06 4.37 -17.23
C GLY A 193 2.27 3.44 -17.26
N GLN A 194 2.57 2.84 -16.12
CA GLN A 194 3.67 1.90 -15.95
C GLN A 194 3.13 0.58 -15.41
N GLU A 195 3.68 -0.52 -15.91
CA GLU A 195 3.58 -1.82 -15.27
C GLU A 195 4.76 -2.00 -14.29
N TRP A 196 4.45 -2.38 -13.06
CA TRP A 196 5.47 -2.78 -12.09
C TRP A 196 5.63 -4.30 -12.13
N PRO A 197 6.82 -4.84 -12.43
CA PRO A 197 7.02 -6.29 -12.40
C PRO A 197 7.22 -6.83 -10.98
N GLU A 198 7.63 -6.01 -10.00
CA GLU A 198 7.85 -6.44 -8.61
C GLU A 198 6.89 -5.74 -7.64
N GLY A 199 6.36 -6.49 -6.68
CA GLY A 199 5.55 -5.97 -5.58
C GLY A 199 6.21 -6.18 -4.23
N VAL A 200 6.05 -5.20 -3.32
CA VAL A 200 6.57 -5.26 -1.96
C VAL A 200 5.48 -4.90 -0.96
N LEU A 201 5.22 -5.80 -0.02
CA LEU A 201 4.48 -5.49 1.19
C LEU A 201 5.48 -5.20 2.31
N LEU A 202 5.50 -3.97 2.81
CA LEU A 202 6.46 -3.48 3.79
C LEU A 202 5.80 -3.28 5.15
N ASN A 203 6.36 -3.86 6.21
CA ASN A 203 6.00 -3.58 7.59
C ASN A 203 7.16 -2.93 8.33
N PRO A 204 7.22 -1.59 8.37
CA PRO A 204 8.32 -0.85 9.00
C PRO A 204 8.27 -0.93 10.52
N ARG A 205 7.09 -1.19 11.09
CA ARG A 205 6.90 -1.42 12.53
C ARG A 205 7.62 -2.70 12.97
N LEU A 206 7.46 -3.79 12.22
CA LEU A 206 8.09 -5.08 12.54
C LEU A 206 9.46 -5.28 11.87
N ALA A 207 9.95 -4.29 11.12
CA ALA A 207 11.19 -4.37 10.34
C ALA A 207 11.20 -5.58 9.40
N GLN A 208 10.10 -5.81 8.68
CA GLN A 208 9.92 -6.97 7.82
C GLN A 208 9.25 -6.57 6.51
N TYR A 209 9.50 -7.33 5.45
CA TYR A 209 8.83 -7.14 4.16
C TYR A 209 8.71 -8.46 3.40
N VAL A 210 7.76 -8.53 2.48
CA VAL A 210 7.61 -9.62 1.50
C VAL A 210 7.83 -9.02 0.12
N VAL A 211 8.63 -9.70 -0.72
CA VAL A 211 8.85 -9.34 -2.12
C VAL A 211 8.32 -10.48 -2.99
N PHE A 212 7.66 -10.14 -4.08
CA PHE A 212 7.18 -11.10 -5.07
C PHE A 212 7.23 -10.49 -6.47
N ASP A 213 7.38 -11.36 -7.47
CA ASP A 213 7.15 -11.01 -8.86
C ASP A 213 5.64 -11.02 -9.15
N PHE A 214 5.16 -10.03 -9.88
CA PHE A 214 3.73 -9.94 -10.18
C PHE A 214 3.29 -11.03 -11.16
N ASP A 215 4.09 -11.40 -12.17
CA ASP A 215 3.69 -12.48 -13.08
C ASP A 215 3.57 -13.81 -12.32
N GLU A 216 4.48 -14.10 -11.39
CA GLU A 216 4.38 -15.28 -10.49
C GLU A 216 3.13 -15.21 -9.59
N LEU A 217 2.94 -14.08 -8.88
CA LEU A 217 1.80 -13.91 -7.99
C LEU A 217 0.47 -14.09 -8.75
N ILE A 218 0.35 -13.41 -9.90
CA ILE A 218 -0.85 -13.37 -10.73
C ILE A 218 -1.15 -14.74 -11.34
N HIS A 219 -0.12 -15.49 -11.78
CA HIS A 219 -0.29 -16.86 -12.22
C HIS A 219 -0.91 -17.75 -11.13
N VAL A 220 -0.42 -17.62 -9.89
CA VAL A 220 -0.92 -18.38 -8.74
C VAL A 220 -2.35 -17.97 -8.37
N ILE A 221 -2.62 -16.68 -8.18
CA ILE A 221 -3.91 -16.20 -7.66
C ILE A 221 -5.02 -16.16 -8.74
N GLY A 222 -4.64 -16.08 -10.01
CA GLY A 222 -5.52 -16.04 -11.18
C GLY A 222 -6.00 -17.41 -11.67
N ALA A 223 -5.60 -18.50 -10.99
CA ALA A 223 -5.87 -19.90 -11.40
C ALA A 223 -5.27 -20.25 -12.78
N GLY A 224 -4.03 -19.84 -13.02
CA GLY A 224 -3.30 -20.15 -14.27
C GLY A 224 -3.62 -19.21 -15.45
N ARG A 225 -4.56 -18.26 -15.28
CA ARG A 225 -4.83 -17.21 -16.27
C ARG A 225 -3.60 -16.31 -16.45
N THR A 226 -3.41 -15.87 -17.69
CA THR A 226 -2.45 -14.83 -18.04
C THR A 226 -2.92 -13.46 -17.53
N LYS A 227 -1.99 -12.51 -17.42
CA LYS A 227 -2.32 -11.12 -17.06
C LYS A 227 -3.32 -10.46 -18.02
N VAL A 228 -3.28 -10.83 -19.31
CA VAL A 228 -4.23 -10.33 -20.33
C VAL A 228 -5.64 -10.84 -20.05
N GLU A 229 -5.81 -12.14 -19.81
CA GLU A 229 -7.11 -12.74 -19.48
C GLU A 229 -7.69 -12.16 -18.18
N ILE A 230 -6.83 -11.95 -17.18
CA ILE A 230 -7.22 -11.33 -15.91
C ILE A 230 -7.70 -9.91 -16.13
N LEU A 231 -6.99 -9.12 -16.94
CA LEU A 231 -7.43 -7.77 -17.28
C LEU A 231 -8.76 -7.78 -18.03
N GLN A 232 -8.98 -8.71 -18.96
CA GLN A 232 -10.26 -8.82 -19.69
C GLN A 232 -11.42 -9.14 -18.75
N VAL A 233 -11.25 -10.11 -17.84
CA VAL A 233 -12.26 -10.44 -16.83
C VAL A 233 -12.51 -9.26 -15.90
N PHE A 234 -11.46 -8.57 -15.48
CA PHE A 234 -11.60 -7.37 -14.66
C PHE A 234 -12.37 -6.26 -15.38
N ALA A 235 -11.96 -5.94 -16.61
CA ALA A 235 -12.56 -4.89 -17.44
C ALA A 235 -14.05 -5.15 -17.71
N SER A 236 -14.44 -6.40 -17.99
CA SER A 236 -15.87 -6.73 -18.17
C SER A 236 -16.67 -6.49 -16.88
N MET A 237 -16.15 -6.91 -15.73
CA MET A 237 -16.83 -6.73 -14.44
C MET A 237 -16.97 -5.25 -14.04
N VAL A 238 -15.95 -4.43 -14.31
CA VAL A 238 -16.02 -3.00 -13.98
C VAL A 238 -16.82 -2.22 -15.03
N GLY A 239 -16.79 -2.64 -16.30
CA GLY A 239 -17.59 -2.06 -17.39
C GLY A 239 -19.09 -2.27 -17.17
N ASP A 240 -19.51 -3.50 -16.85
CA ASP A 240 -20.92 -3.85 -16.62
C ASP A 240 -21.52 -3.12 -15.41
N ARG A 241 -20.70 -2.87 -14.37
CA ARG A 241 -21.11 -2.13 -13.17
C ARG A 241 -21.19 -0.61 -13.37
N GLY A 242 -20.51 -0.06 -14.38
CA GLY A 242 -20.60 1.37 -14.70
C GLY A 242 -21.88 1.75 -15.48
N LEU A 243 -22.63 0.76 -15.96
CA LEU A 243 -23.89 0.93 -16.71
C LEU A 243 -25.14 0.79 -15.83
N ARG A 244 -24.99 0.51 -14.54
CA ARG A 244 -26.09 0.42 -13.55
C ARG A 244 -25.97 1.56 -12.55
#